data_AF-A0A6M0BEK7-F1
#
_entry.id   AF-A0A6M0BEK7-F1
#
_cell.length_a   1.000
_cell.length_b   1.000
_cell.length_c   1.000
_cell.angle_alpha   90.00
_cell.angle_beta   90.00
_cell.angle_gamma   90.00
#
_symmetry.space_group_name_H-M   'P 1'
#
loop_
_entity.id
_entity.type
_entity.pdbx_description
1 polymer ?
#
loop_
_entity_poly.entity_id
_entity_poly.type
_entity_poly.pdbx_seq_one_letter_code
_entity_poly.pdbx_strand_id
1 'polypeptide(L)'
;LSRADLSGTDLSEANLTKADLREAYLIRTQALDCNFTEVIFTGACLEDWKINQGTKLKHVICEYAYLKYDYTQDKFIERRPRNETQNFAPGDFSCLFQKALETVDLTFSDGIDWKAFLLSFQQLREEYGEEYLSIQAIEKKSSGSFLIRIEVPLDASKAEIERQAKTLYDTKLSTLEGIYRAELKASHDQLASSRQRSANLW
;
A
#
# COMPACT_ATOMS: atom_id res chain seq x y z
N LEU A 1 -16.97 -18.44 20.63
CA LEU A 1 -17.73 -17.33 20.00
C LEU A 1 -18.18 -17.72 18.59
N SER A 2 -18.34 -19.02 18.30
CA SER A 2 -18.80 -19.47 16.99
C SER A 2 -20.23 -18.99 16.74
N ARG A 3 -20.51 -18.54 15.52
CA ARG A 3 -21.79 -17.97 15.07
C ARG A 3 -22.22 -16.72 15.84
N ALA A 4 -21.33 -16.12 16.61
CA ALA A 4 -21.63 -14.89 17.32
C ALA A 4 -21.83 -13.75 16.32
N ASP A 5 -22.80 -12.89 16.60
CA ASP A 5 -22.90 -11.59 15.95
C ASP A 5 -22.05 -10.58 16.73
N LEU A 6 -20.94 -10.16 16.12
CA LEU A 6 -20.01 -9.16 16.63
C LEU A 6 -20.03 -7.90 15.75
N SER A 7 -21.08 -7.73 14.95
CA SER A 7 -21.20 -6.62 14.02
C SER A 7 -21.18 -5.28 14.77
N GLY A 8 -20.38 -4.33 14.27
CA GLY A 8 -20.22 -3.00 14.88
C GLY A 8 -19.51 -2.98 16.23
N THR A 9 -19.01 -4.12 16.72
CA THR A 9 -18.31 -4.19 18.02
C THR A 9 -16.89 -3.61 17.90
N ASP A 10 -16.41 -3.01 18.99
CA ASP A 10 -15.00 -2.66 19.15
C ASP A 10 -14.25 -3.76 19.91
N LEU A 11 -13.37 -4.44 19.19
CA LEU A 11 -12.44 -5.48 19.66
C LEU A 11 -11.00 -4.98 19.66
N SER A 12 -10.79 -3.66 19.62
CA SER A 12 -9.43 -3.10 19.63
C SER A 12 -8.67 -3.54 20.87
N GLU A 13 -7.40 -3.90 20.70
CA GLU A 13 -6.49 -4.43 21.74
C GLU A 13 -6.95 -5.76 22.39
N ALA A 14 -8.06 -6.36 21.93
CA ALA A 14 -8.54 -7.61 22.51
C ALA A 14 -7.56 -8.76 22.24
N ASN A 15 -7.51 -9.72 23.17
CA ASN A 15 -6.78 -10.97 22.99
C ASN A 15 -7.74 -12.10 22.66
N LEU A 16 -7.81 -12.46 21.37
CA LEU A 16 -8.63 -13.54 20.82
C LEU A 16 -7.77 -14.72 20.34
N THR A 17 -6.60 -14.89 20.96
CA THR A 17 -5.70 -16.02 20.70
C THR A 17 -6.46 -17.33 20.87
N LYS A 18 -6.43 -18.20 19.85
CA LYS A 18 -7.14 -19.50 19.82
C LYS A 18 -8.66 -19.43 19.96
N ALA A 19 -9.26 -18.25 19.81
CA ALA A 19 -10.71 -18.13 19.88
C ALA A 19 -11.37 -18.86 18.70
N ASP A 20 -12.50 -19.51 18.98
CA ASP A 20 -13.36 -20.08 17.95
C ASP A 20 -14.39 -19.03 17.52
N LEU A 21 -14.17 -18.48 16.32
CA LEU A 21 -15.02 -17.50 15.63
C LEU A 21 -15.56 -18.07 14.31
N ARG A 22 -15.69 -19.40 14.21
CA ARG A 22 -16.29 -20.04 13.04
C ARG A 22 -17.69 -19.49 12.79
N GLU A 23 -17.97 -19.13 11.54
CA GLU A 23 -19.26 -18.59 11.09
C GLU A 23 -19.71 -17.32 11.85
N ALA A 24 -18.80 -16.60 12.52
CA ALA A 24 -19.11 -15.36 13.20
C ALA A 24 -19.33 -14.20 12.22
N TYR A 25 -20.14 -13.22 12.63
CA TYR A 25 -20.42 -12.01 11.89
C TYR A 25 -19.53 -10.91 12.45
N LEU A 26 -18.52 -10.49 11.69
CA LEU A 26 -17.57 -9.44 12.04
C LEU A 26 -17.79 -8.21 11.14
N ILE A 27 -19.05 -7.87 10.91
CA ILE A 27 -19.45 -6.83 9.97
C ILE A 27 -19.21 -5.46 10.61
N ARG A 28 -18.35 -4.63 10.00
CA ARG A 28 -17.95 -3.32 10.52
C ARG A 28 -17.35 -3.37 11.93
N THR A 29 -16.77 -4.51 12.30
CA THR A 29 -16.07 -4.68 13.58
C THR A 29 -14.73 -3.96 13.55
N GLN A 30 -14.41 -3.24 14.63
CA GLN A 30 -13.07 -2.67 14.83
C GLN A 30 -12.19 -3.69 15.56
N ALA A 31 -11.02 -4.00 15.03
CA ALA A 31 -10.09 -4.97 15.61
C ALA A 31 -8.64 -4.50 15.50
N LEU A 32 -8.43 -3.21 15.80
CA LEU A 32 -7.13 -2.55 15.81
C LEU A 32 -6.26 -3.16 16.90
N ASP A 33 -5.02 -3.53 16.60
CA ASP A 33 -4.08 -4.11 17.57
C ASP A 33 -4.58 -5.42 18.25
N CYS A 34 -5.65 -6.02 17.71
CA CYS A 34 -6.25 -7.24 18.25
C CYS A 34 -5.36 -8.45 17.95
N ASN A 35 -5.22 -9.35 18.92
CA ASN A 35 -4.45 -10.57 18.77
C ASN A 35 -5.34 -11.75 18.33
N PHE A 36 -5.25 -12.13 17.06
CA PHE A 36 -5.94 -13.26 16.45
C PHE A 36 -5.02 -14.47 16.18
N THR A 37 -3.93 -14.60 16.95
CA THR A 37 -3.00 -15.73 16.78
C THR A 37 -3.73 -17.06 16.98
N GLU A 38 -3.60 -17.98 16.03
CA GLU A 38 -4.29 -19.30 16.04
C GLU A 38 -5.84 -19.22 16.12
N VAL A 39 -6.45 -18.08 15.77
CA VAL A 39 -7.92 -17.97 15.74
C VAL A 39 -8.51 -18.86 14.65
N ILE A 40 -9.74 -19.33 14.86
CA ILE A 40 -10.50 -20.07 13.85
C ILE A 40 -11.55 -19.16 13.23
N PHE A 41 -11.38 -18.82 11.95
CA PHE A 41 -12.28 -17.95 11.16
C PHE A 41 -13.07 -18.67 10.07
N THR A 42 -12.99 -20.00 9.95
CA THR A 42 -13.69 -20.73 8.89
C THR A 42 -15.18 -20.35 8.84
N GLY A 43 -15.61 -19.85 7.69
CA GLY A 43 -16.98 -19.42 7.41
C GLY A 43 -17.37 -18.05 7.95
N ALA A 44 -16.47 -17.30 8.60
CA ALA A 44 -16.79 -15.98 9.12
C ALA A 44 -17.04 -14.95 8.01
N CYS A 45 -17.84 -13.93 8.32
CA CYS A 45 -18.05 -12.76 7.46
C CYS A 45 -17.27 -11.57 7.99
N LEU A 46 -16.34 -11.05 7.18
CA LEU A 46 -15.39 -9.98 7.52
C LEU A 46 -15.70 -8.69 6.72
N GLU A 47 -16.98 -8.40 6.48
CA GLU A 47 -17.40 -7.20 5.76
C GLU A 47 -16.97 -5.94 6.51
N ASP A 48 -16.26 -5.04 5.85
CA ASP A 48 -15.75 -3.80 6.44
C ASP A 48 -14.94 -4.01 7.74
N TRP A 49 -14.35 -5.19 7.94
CA TRP A 49 -13.54 -5.50 9.10
C TRP A 49 -12.31 -4.59 9.17
N LYS A 50 -12.16 -3.84 10.28
CA LYS A 50 -11.09 -2.84 10.44
C LYS A 50 -9.92 -3.42 11.23
N ILE A 51 -8.78 -3.54 10.57
CA ILE A 51 -7.52 -4.04 11.14
C ILE A 51 -6.39 -3.06 10.83
N ASN A 52 -5.31 -3.13 11.59
CA ASN A 52 -4.10 -2.32 11.38
C ASN A 52 -2.84 -3.20 11.44
N GLN A 53 -1.66 -2.56 11.35
CA GLN A 53 -0.37 -3.27 11.42
C GLN A 53 -0.17 -4.03 12.75
N GLY A 54 -0.79 -3.59 13.85
CA GLY A 54 -0.70 -4.28 15.12
C GLY A 54 -1.63 -5.48 15.26
N THR A 55 -2.63 -5.62 14.38
CA THR A 55 -3.52 -6.79 14.35
C THR A 55 -2.73 -8.06 14.00
N LYS A 56 -2.71 -9.05 14.89
CA LYS A 56 -1.88 -10.26 14.73
C LYS A 56 -2.66 -11.39 14.06
N LEU A 57 -2.33 -11.71 12.81
CA LEU A 57 -2.93 -12.81 12.03
C LEU A 57 -1.98 -14.01 11.87
N LYS A 58 -1.27 -14.39 12.93
CA LYS A 58 -0.33 -15.53 12.90
C LYS A 58 -1.08 -16.85 13.05
N HIS A 59 -0.78 -17.81 12.18
CA HIS A 59 -1.35 -19.17 12.23
C HIS A 59 -2.89 -19.21 12.24
N VAL A 60 -3.54 -18.26 11.57
CA VAL A 60 -5.01 -18.25 11.45
C VAL A 60 -5.46 -19.53 10.75
N ILE A 61 -6.50 -20.15 11.30
CA ILE A 61 -7.17 -21.32 10.73
C ILE A 61 -8.43 -20.82 10.02
N CYS A 62 -8.42 -20.81 8.69
CA CYS A 62 -9.56 -20.38 7.90
C CYS A 62 -9.57 -21.15 6.58
N GLU A 63 -10.58 -21.99 6.37
CA GLU A 63 -10.75 -22.71 5.10
C GLU A 63 -11.38 -21.79 4.04
N TYR A 64 -12.32 -20.95 4.44
CA TYR A 64 -12.95 -19.93 3.62
C TYR A 64 -13.55 -18.82 4.49
N ALA A 65 -13.75 -17.64 3.91
CA ALA A 65 -14.39 -16.51 4.55
C ALA A 65 -15.26 -15.75 3.56
N TYR A 66 -16.17 -14.92 4.05
CA TYR A 66 -17.01 -14.04 3.25
C TYR A 66 -16.61 -12.59 3.47
N LEU A 67 -16.65 -11.78 2.42
CA LEU A 67 -16.30 -10.36 2.50
C LEU A 67 -17.50 -9.42 2.51
N LYS A 68 -18.72 -9.97 2.36
CA LYS A 68 -19.96 -9.20 2.34
C LYS A 68 -21.16 -10.06 2.72
N TYR A 69 -22.12 -9.45 3.41
CA TYR A 69 -23.41 -10.04 3.71
C TYR A 69 -24.51 -9.23 3.00
N ASP A 70 -25.35 -9.93 2.22
CA ASP A 70 -26.48 -9.36 1.52
C ASP A 70 -27.72 -9.40 2.42
N TYR A 71 -28.05 -8.27 3.03
CA TYR A 71 -29.23 -8.10 3.88
C TYR A 71 -30.55 -8.29 3.13
N THR A 72 -30.57 -8.13 1.80
CA THR A 72 -31.80 -8.30 1.01
C THR A 72 -32.11 -9.76 0.72
N GLN A 73 -31.07 -10.59 0.63
CA GLN A 73 -31.19 -12.03 0.33
C GLN A 73 -30.90 -12.92 1.55
N ASP A 74 -30.57 -12.33 2.70
CA ASP A 74 -30.13 -13.03 3.91
C ASP A 74 -29.02 -14.05 3.59
N LYS A 75 -27.97 -13.56 2.91
CA LYS A 75 -26.95 -14.44 2.34
C LYS A 75 -25.54 -13.86 2.44
N PHE A 76 -24.61 -14.68 2.89
CA PHE A 76 -23.19 -14.38 2.76
C PHE A 76 -22.73 -14.50 1.31
N ILE A 77 -22.10 -13.43 0.82
CA ILE A 77 -21.61 -13.30 -0.54
C ILE A 77 -20.12 -12.95 -0.54
N GLU A 78 -19.51 -12.95 -1.73
CA GLU A 78 -18.07 -12.69 -1.89
C GLU A 78 -17.17 -13.68 -1.12
N ARG A 79 -17.51 -14.97 -1.16
CA ARG A 79 -16.68 -16.05 -0.60
C ARG A 79 -15.25 -16.00 -1.15
N ARG A 80 -14.29 -16.25 -0.28
CA ARG A 80 -12.87 -16.48 -0.59
C ARG A 80 -12.42 -17.81 0.01
N PRO A 81 -11.77 -18.69 -0.77
CA PRO A 81 -11.59 -18.63 -2.22
C PRO A 81 -12.92 -18.56 -2.99
N ARG A 82 -12.92 -17.96 -4.20
CA ARG A 82 -14.15 -17.81 -5.00
C ARG A 82 -14.73 -19.16 -5.45
N ASN A 83 -13.87 -20.14 -5.69
CA ASN A 83 -14.28 -21.49 -6.01
C ASN A 83 -14.74 -22.19 -4.72
N GLU A 84 -16.01 -22.58 -4.65
CA GLU A 84 -16.64 -23.18 -3.48
C GLU A 84 -16.05 -24.55 -3.10
N THR A 85 -15.43 -25.25 -4.05
CA THR A 85 -14.77 -26.54 -3.79
C THR A 85 -13.32 -26.40 -3.31
N GLN A 86 -12.81 -25.16 -3.23
CA GLN A 86 -11.46 -24.88 -2.78
C GLN A 86 -11.47 -24.21 -1.40
N ASN A 87 -10.47 -24.60 -0.61
CA ASN A 87 -10.11 -23.98 0.66
C ASN A 87 -8.85 -23.14 0.49
N PHE A 88 -8.65 -22.15 1.34
CA PHE A 88 -7.37 -21.45 1.48
C PHE A 88 -6.26 -22.46 1.79
N ALA A 89 -5.10 -22.29 1.16
CA ALA A 89 -3.90 -22.96 1.64
C ALA A 89 -3.46 -22.32 2.98
N PRO A 90 -2.67 -23.02 3.80
CA PRO A 90 -2.13 -22.45 5.03
C PRO A 90 -1.43 -21.10 4.76
N GLY A 91 -1.90 -20.04 5.42
CA GLY A 91 -1.36 -18.68 5.30
C GLY A 91 -2.04 -17.78 4.27
N ASP A 92 -2.76 -18.33 3.27
CA ASP A 92 -3.39 -17.53 2.20
C ASP A 92 -4.41 -16.51 2.75
N PHE A 93 -5.16 -16.91 3.79
CA PHE A 93 -6.08 -16.01 4.47
C PHE A 93 -5.36 -14.76 4.99
N SER A 94 -4.27 -14.94 5.73
CA SER A 94 -3.53 -13.81 6.32
C SER A 94 -2.94 -12.93 5.21
N CYS A 95 -2.42 -13.53 4.14
CA CYS A 95 -1.92 -12.80 2.96
C CYS A 95 -2.97 -11.91 2.30
N LEU A 96 -4.25 -12.33 2.27
CA LEU A 96 -5.34 -11.55 1.69
C LEU A 96 -5.52 -10.19 2.40
N PHE A 97 -5.33 -10.16 3.73
CA PHE A 97 -5.53 -8.99 4.55
C PHE A 97 -4.24 -8.22 4.83
N GLN A 98 -3.09 -8.90 4.87
CA GLN A 98 -1.78 -8.27 5.08
C GLN A 98 -1.32 -7.47 3.87
N LYS A 99 -1.59 -7.92 2.63
CA LYS A 99 -1.17 -7.19 1.42
C LYS A 99 -1.69 -5.76 1.34
N ALA A 100 -2.90 -5.49 1.84
CA ALA A 100 -3.45 -4.13 1.88
C ALA A 100 -2.85 -3.27 3.00
N LEU A 101 -2.27 -3.92 4.02
CA LEU A 101 -1.59 -3.27 5.14
C LEU A 101 -0.10 -3.08 4.89
N GLU A 102 0.49 -3.70 3.89
CA GLU A 102 1.93 -3.64 3.57
C GLU A 102 2.21 -2.61 2.48
N THR A 103 1.44 -1.52 2.41
CA THR A 103 1.61 -0.52 1.35
C THR A 103 1.61 0.92 1.87
N VAL A 104 2.35 1.78 1.15
CA VAL A 104 2.37 3.24 1.25
C VAL A 104 2.02 3.83 -0.11
N ASP A 105 1.06 4.75 -0.15
CA ASP A 105 0.62 5.42 -1.37
C ASP A 105 1.27 6.80 -1.48
N LEU A 106 2.14 6.99 -2.47
CA LEU A 106 2.71 8.29 -2.82
C LEU A 106 1.85 8.96 -3.90
N THR A 107 1.33 10.16 -3.61
CA THR A 107 0.50 10.92 -4.54
C THR A 107 1.30 12.07 -5.16
N PHE A 108 1.23 12.17 -6.49
CA PHE A 108 1.87 13.20 -7.30
C PHE A 108 0.80 13.95 -8.10
N SER A 109 0.54 15.21 -7.73
CA SER A 109 -0.52 16.03 -8.32
C SER A 109 -0.11 16.63 -9.67
N ASP A 110 1.16 17.02 -9.82
CA ASP A 110 1.66 17.81 -10.95
C ASP A 110 2.42 16.96 -11.98
N GLY A 111 2.08 15.67 -12.08
CA GLY A 111 2.85 14.70 -12.85
C GLY A 111 4.10 14.22 -12.10
N ILE A 112 4.91 13.42 -12.77
CA ILE A 112 6.10 12.78 -12.18
C ILE A 112 7.29 13.05 -13.09
N ASP A 113 8.35 13.64 -12.53
CA ASP A 113 9.68 13.53 -13.16
C ASP A 113 10.22 12.12 -12.86
N TRP A 114 10.13 11.25 -13.87
CA TRP A 114 10.49 9.85 -13.69
C TRP A 114 11.96 9.63 -13.35
N LYS A 115 12.85 10.55 -13.76
CA LYS A 115 14.27 10.47 -13.43
C LYS A 115 14.50 10.84 -11.96
N ALA A 116 13.86 11.91 -11.48
CA ALA A 116 13.88 12.29 -10.06
C ALA A 116 13.29 11.17 -9.19
N PHE A 117 12.17 10.59 -9.62
CA PHE A 117 11.53 9.48 -8.93
C PHE A 117 12.43 8.24 -8.87
N LEU A 118 12.99 7.78 -9.99
CA LEU A 118 13.86 6.60 -10.00
C LEU A 118 15.08 6.78 -9.09
N LEU A 119 15.72 7.95 -9.15
CA LEU A 119 16.90 8.25 -8.31
C LEU A 119 16.55 8.35 -6.82
N SER A 120 15.39 8.94 -6.49
CA SER A 120 14.95 9.04 -5.10
C SER A 120 14.49 7.70 -4.54
N PHE A 121 13.76 6.92 -5.33
CA PHE A 121 13.31 5.59 -4.94
C PHE A 121 14.48 4.60 -4.78
N GLN A 122 15.49 4.68 -5.64
CA GLN A 122 16.72 3.88 -5.49
C GLN A 122 17.44 4.24 -4.18
N GLN A 123 17.60 5.53 -3.88
CA GLN A 123 18.20 5.94 -2.60
C GLN A 123 17.38 5.50 -1.39
N LEU A 124 16.04 5.59 -1.48
CA LEU A 124 15.15 5.09 -0.43
C LEU A 124 15.34 3.58 -0.20
N ARG A 125 15.52 2.80 -1.27
CA ARG A 125 15.81 1.37 -1.21
C ARG A 125 17.17 1.06 -0.58
N GLU A 126 18.19 1.89 -0.84
CA GLU A 126 19.49 1.77 -0.17
C GLU A 126 19.39 2.05 1.35
N GLU A 127 18.52 2.98 1.77
CA GLU A 127 18.32 3.36 3.18
C GLU A 127 17.54 2.29 3.99
N TYR A 128 16.53 1.67 3.38
CA TYR A 128 15.63 0.72 4.07
C TYR A 128 15.91 -0.76 3.74
N GLY A 129 16.77 -1.02 2.74
CA GLY A 129 17.08 -2.35 2.22
C GLY A 129 16.34 -2.66 0.92
N GLU A 130 17.10 -2.99 -0.10
CA GLU A 130 16.64 -3.16 -1.49
C GLU A 130 15.51 -4.18 -1.64
N GLU A 131 15.51 -5.22 -0.83
CA GLU A 131 14.55 -6.33 -0.87
C GLU A 131 13.22 -6.05 -0.15
N TYR A 132 13.15 -4.96 0.63
CA TYR A 132 11.99 -4.63 1.45
C TYR A 132 11.00 -3.66 0.80
N LEU A 133 11.47 -2.88 -0.17
CA LEU A 133 10.67 -1.87 -0.85
C LEU A 133 10.52 -2.20 -2.33
N SER A 134 9.27 -2.33 -2.78
CA SER A 134 8.90 -2.71 -4.14
C SER A 134 7.77 -1.82 -4.65
N ILE A 135 7.68 -1.59 -5.96
CA ILE A 135 6.51 -0.88 -6.53
C ILE A 135 5.43 -1.93 -6.81
N GLN A 136 4.31 -1.81 -6.11
CA GLN A 136 3.15 -2.68 -6.33
C GLN A 136 2.28 -2.18 -7.49
N ALA A 137 2.05 -0.87 -7.58
CA ALA A 137 1.18 -0.30 -8.60
C ALA A 137 1.55 1.15 -8.94
N ILE A 138 1.27 1.53 -10.19
CA ILE A 138 1.28 2.93 -10.65
C ILE A 138 -0.09 3.19 -11.29
N GLU A 139 -0.83 4.14 -10.74
CA GLU A 139 -2.19 4.44 -11.15
C GLU A 139 -2.33 5.91 -11.56
N LYS A 140 -2.85 6.16 -12.77
CA LYS A 140 -3.29 7.49 -13.18
C LYS A 140 -4.74 7.69 -12.74
N LYS A 141 -5.00 8.69 -11.90
CA LYS A 141 -6.34 9.03 -11.44
C LYS A 141 -7.08 9.85 -12.50
N SER A 142 -8.41 9.83 -12.45
CA SER A 142 -9.27 10.63 -13.34
C SER A 142 -9.03 12.14 -13.20
N SER A 143 -8.54 12.60 -12.05
CA SER A 143 -8.12 13.99 -11.82
C SER A 143 -6.85 14.40 -12.58
N GLY A 144 -6.11 13.45 -13.16
CA GLY A 144 -4.81 13.69 -13.79
C GLY A 144 -3.61 13.43 -12.89
N SER A 145 -3.81 13.34 -11.57
CA SER A 145 -2.77 12.95 -10.60
C SER A 145 -2.32 11.49 -10.77
N PHE A 146 -1.12 11.18 -10.30
CA PHE A 146 -0.59 9.83 -10.23
C PHE A 146 -0.49 9.35 -8.79
N LEU A 147 -0.77 8.07 -8.58
CA LEU A 147 -0.54 7.35 -7.33
C LEU A 147 0.47 6.25 -7.60
N ILE A 148 1.57 6.23 -6.83
CA ILE A 148 2.52 5.12 -6.80
C ILE A 148 2.34 4.40 -5.46
N ARG A 149 1.96 3.12 -5.53
CA ARG A 149 1.84 2.26 -4.37
C ARG A 149 3.13 1.47 -4.18
N ILE A 150 3.75 1.67 -3.03
CA ILE A 150 4.98 1.01 -2.63
C ILE A 150 4.64 -0.08 -1.60
N GLU A 151 5.10 -1.30 -1.84
CA GLU A 151 5.14 -2.37 -0.84
C GLU A 151 6.19 -2.05 0.22
N VAL A 152 5.82 -2.19 1.48
CA VAL A 152 6.66 -1.92 2.65
C VAL A 152 6.55 -3.07 3.66
N PRO A 153 7.58 -3.31 4.49
CA PRO A 153 7.49 -4.28 5.57
C PRO A 153 6.33 -3.98 6.52
N LEU A 154 5.70 -5.03 7.04
CA LEU A 154 4.55 -4.91 7.93
C LEU A 154 4.85 -4.08 9.19
N ASP A 155 6.08 -4.17 9.71
CA ASP A 155 6.57 -3.48 10.90
C ASP A 155 7.20 -2.11 10.61
N ALA A 156 7.29 -1.70 9.35
CA ALA A 156 7.87 -0.43 8.97
C ALA A 156 6.91 0.75 9.27
N SER A 157 7.53 1.88 9.66
CA SER A 157 6.81 3.14 9.83
C SER A 157 6.42 3.72 8.47
N LYS A 158 5.16 3.52 8.08
CA LYS A 158 4.60 4.03 6.82
C LYS A 158 4.72 5.54 6.67
N ALA A 159 4.43 6.28 7.74
CA ALA A 159 4.51 7.74 7.74
C ALA A 159 5.95 8.22 7.55
N GLU A 160 6.92 7.51 8.12
CA GLU A 160 8.35 7.83 7.92
C GLU A 160 8.78 7.54 6.48
N ILE A 161 8.42 6.37 5.95
CA ILE A 161 8.70 6.00 4.56
C ILE A 161 8.08 7.02 3.59
N GLU A 162 6.82 7.41 3.80
CA GLU A 162 6.14 8.40 2.97
C GLU A 162 6.86 9.75 3.00
N ARG A 163 7.19 10.25 4.20
CA ARG A 163 7.89 11.52 4.40
C ARG A 163 9.27 11.51 3.75
N GLN A 164 10.03 10.43 3.96
CA GLN A 164 11.38 10.29 3.42
C GLN A 164 11.34 10.17 1.90
N ALA A 165 10.42 9.38 1.34
CA ALA A 165 10.24 9.25 -0.10
C ALA A 165 9.94 10.61 -0.76
N LYS A 166 9.04 11.41 -0.17
CA LYS A 166 8.72 12.77 -0.66
C LYS A 166 9.94 13.70 -0.57
N THR A 167 10.64 13.70 0.55
CA THR A 167 11.82 14.53 0.77
C THR A 167 12.94 14.22 -0.23
N LEU A 168 13.20 12.93 -0.46
CA LEU A 168 14.17 12.47 -1.44
C LEU A 168 13.76 12.88 -2.86
N TYR A 169 12.48 12.70 -3.21
CA TYR A 169 11.95 13.12 -4.51
C TYR A 169 12.16 14.61 -4.74
N ASP A 170 11.74 15.47 -3.82
CA ASP A 170 11.87 16.93 -3.94
C ASP A 170 13.34 17.36 -4.08
N THR A 171 14.23 16.71 -3.33
CA THR A 171 15.67 16.96 -3.40
C THR A 171 16.24 16.58 -4.77
N LYS A 172 15.91 15.40 -5.29
CA LYS A 172 16.39 14.95 -6.62
C LYS A 172 15.78 15.79 -7.74
N LEU A 173 14.51 16.17 -7.62
CA LEU A 173 13.83 17.05 -8.57
C LEU A 173 14.53 18.40 -8.64
N SER A 174 14.72 19.06 -7.50
CA SER A 174 15.42 20.36 -7.43
C SER A 174 16.84 20.29 -7.98
N THR A 175 17.56 19.20 -7.71
CA THR A 175 18.91 18.97 -8.25
C THR A 175 18.89 18.86 -9.77
N LEU A 176 17.97 18.06 -10.33
CA LEU A 176 17.84 17.88 -11.78
C LEU A 176 17.41 19.17 -12.47
N GLU A 177 16.47 19.92 -11.90
CA GLU A 177 16.08 21.23 -12.43
C GLU A 177 17.25 22.21 -12.46
N GLY A 178 18.10 22.21 -11.43
CA GLY A 178 19.32 23.01 -11.39
C GLY A 178 20.29 22.66 -12.51
N ILE A 179 20.50 21.35 -12.74
CA ILE A 179 21.35 20.84 -13.84
C ILE A 179 20.80 21.28 -15.20
N TYR A 180 19.51 21.04 -15.46
CA TYR A 180 18.89 21.41 -16.74
C TYR A 180 18.92 22.91 -17.00
N ARG A 181 18.72 23.74 -15.98
CA ARG A 181 18.82 25.20 -16.11
C ARG A 181 20.25 25.63 -16.45
N ALA A 182 21.26 25.02 -15.85
CA ALA A 182 22.66 25.32 -16.14
C ALA A 182 23.05 24.91 -17.57
N GLU A 183 22.63 23.73 -18.02
CA GLU A 183 22.86 23.23 -19.38
C GLU A 183 22.21 24.13 -20.45
N LEU A 184 20.95 24.52 -20.24
CA LEU A 184 20.24 25.43 -21.14
C LEU A 184 20.93 26.79 -21.24
N LYS A 185 21.39 27.34 -20.12
CA LYS A 185 22.12 28.61 -20.11
C LYS A 185 23.44 28.50 -20.89
N ALA A 186 24.23 27.46 -20.62
CA ALA A 186 25.47 27.22 -21.33
C ALA A 186 25.26 27.07 -22.85
N SER A 187 24.21 26.36 -23.26
CA SER A 187 23.86 26.20 -24.67
C SER A 187 23.46 27.53 -25.33
N HIS A 188 22.69 28.39 -24.64
CA HIS A 188 22.35 29.71 -25.16
C HIS A 188 23.57 30.62 -25.31
N ASP A 189 24.46 30.63 -24.32
CA ASP A 189 25.69 31.44 -24.35
C ASP A 189 26.61 31.01 -25.52
N GLN A 190 26.72 29.70 -25.77
CA GLN A 190 27.45 29.17 -26.92
C GLN A 190 26.86 29.63 -28.25
N LEU A 191 25.54 29.55 -28.43
CA LEU A 191 24.86 30.01 -29.65
C LEU A 191 25.04 31.52 -29.86
N ALA A 192 24.94 32.33 -28.80
CA ALA A 192 25.17 33.77 -28.87
C ALA A 192 26.61 34.08 -29.30
N SER A 193 27.60 33.42 -28.71
CA SER A 193 29.01 33.59 -29.06
C SER A 193 29.32 33.18 -30.52
N SER A 194 28.70 32.11 -31.01
CA SER A 194 28.83 31.66 -32.40
C SER A 194 28.24 32.68 -33.37
N ARG A 195 27.05 33.22 -33.08
CA ARG A 195 26.40 34.26 -33.90
C ARG A 195 27.25 35.53 -33.98
N GLN A 196 27.82 35.97 -32.85
CA GLN A 196 28.71 37.14 -32.81
C GLN A 196 29.95 36.94 -33.68
N ARG A 197 30.59 35.76 -33.60
CA ARG A 197 31.76 35.43 -34.44
C ARG A 197 31.41 35.40 -35.92
N SER A 198 30.28 34.81 -36.29
CA SER A 198 29.80 34.80 -37.68
C SER A 198 29.49 36.21 -38.19
N ALA A 199 28.96 37.10 -37.35
CA ALA A 199 28.66 38.49 -37.73
C ALA A 199 29.93 39.35 -37.94
N ASN A 200 31.00 39.06 -37.20
CA ASN A 200 32.28 39.80 -37.30
C ASN A 200 33.19 39.34 -38.46
N LEU A 201 32.77 38.34 -39.25
CA LEU A 201 33.50 37.81 -40.41
C LEU A 201 33.08 38.47 -41.74
N TRP A 202 32.21 39.48 -41.71
CA TRP A 202 31.72 40.25 -42.86
C TRP A 202 32.07 41.73 -42.74
#